data_AF-A0A538AW06-F1
#
_entry.id   AF-A0A538AW06-F1
#
_cell.length_a   1.000
_cell.length_b   1.000
_cell.length_c   1.000
_cell.angle_alpha   90.00
_cell.angle_beta   90.00
_cell.angle_gamma   90.00
#
_symmetry.space_group_name_H-M   'P 1'
#
loop_
_entity.id
_entity.type
_entity.pdbx_description
1 polymer ?
#
loop_
_entity_poly.entity_id
_entity_poly.type
_entity_poly.pdbx_seq_one_letter_code
_entity_poly.pdbx_strand_id
1 'polypeptide(L)'
;MWGPILRGDIPGLTARVCRLLEETQADVALCEVVNVEVPDVVTVEALARLHLGAQRQRCRVLLLNASERLLDLVAFMGLGNVIAG
;
A
#
# COMPACT_ATOMS: atom_id res chain seq x y z
N MET A 1 14.91 -12.58 0.55
CA MET A 1 15.64 -11.31 0.32
C MET A 1 14.58 -10.22 0.22
N TRP A 2 14.40 -9.43 1.27
CA TRP A 2 13.42 -8.36 1.31
C TRP A 2 14.18 -7.10 0.90
N GLY A 3 14.05 -6.71 -0.36
CA GLY A 3 14.68 -5.52 -0.92
C GLY A 3 13.68 -4.39 -1.08
N PRO A 4 14.14 -3.15 -1.37
CA PRO A 4 13.25 -2.03 -1.66
C PRO A 4 12.33 -2.38 -2.84
N ILE A 5 11.07 -1.96 -2.77
CA ILE A 5 10.12 -2.13 -3.87
C ILE A 5 10.59 -1.28 -5.04
N LEU A 6 10.88 -1.89 -6.17
CA LEU A 6 11.23 -1.15 -7.38
C LEU A 6 9.97 -0.82 -8.17
N ARG A 7 10.05 0.24 -8.97
CA ARG A 7 8.91 0.69 -9.79
C ARG A 7 8.41 -0.39 -10.76
N GLY A 8 9.31 -1.23 -11.25
CA GLY A 8 8.98 -2.37 -12.11
C GLY A 8 8.18 -3.46 -11.40
N ASP A 9 8.25 -3.56 -10.07
CA ASP A 9 7.57 -4.58 -9.28
C ASP A 9 6.11 -4.21 -9.00
N ILE A 10 5.79 -2.92 -9.06
CA ILE A 10 4.48 -2.37 -8.67
C ILE A 10 3.31 -3.02 -9.42
N PRO A 11 3.32 -3.19 -10.76
CA PRO A 11 2.20 -3.83 -11.46
C PRO A 11 1.97 -5.28 -11.00
N GLY A 12 3.06 -6.04 -10.83
CA GLY A 12 3.00 -7.43 -10.38
C GLY A 12 2.49 -7.55 -8.94
N LEU A 13 2.97 -6.67 -8.05
CA LEU A 13 2.53 -6.59 -6.66
C LEU A 13 1.04 -6.25 -6.56
N THR A 14 0.60 -5.22 -7.30
CA THR A 14 -0.81 -4.78 -7.29
C THR A 14 -1.72 -5.91 -7.78
N ALA A 15 -1.38 -6.56 -8.90
CA ALA A 15 -2.18 -7.66 -9.44
C ALA A 15 -2.26 -8.84 -8.46
N ARG A 16 -1.15 -9.16 -7.79
CA ARG A 16 -1.11 -10.25 -6.82
C ARG A 16 -1.97 -9.96 -5.59
N VAL A 17 -1.95 -8.73 -5.08
CA VAL A 17 -2.81 -8.40 -3.94
C VAL A 17 -4.28 -8.33 -4.36
N CYS A 18 -4.63 -7.73 -5.50
CA CYS A 18 -6.01 -7.74 -5.99
C CYS A 18 -6.58 -9.17 -6.07
N ARG A 19 -5.81 -10.11 -6.63
CA ARG A 19 -6.21 -11.51 -6.69
C ARG A 19 -6.44 -12.11 -5.30
N LEU A 20 -5.54 -11.84 -4.36
CA LEU A 20 -5.68 -12.31 -2.97
C LEU A 20 -6.95 -11.74 -2.31
N LEU A 21 -7.27 -10.47 -2.56
CA LEU A 21 -8.48 -9.84 -2.03
C LEU A 21 -9.75 -10.43 -2.66
N GLU A 22 -9.72 -10.68 -3.97
CA GLU A 22 -10.82 -11.35 -4.69
C GLU A 22 -11.08 -12.77 -4.15
N GLU A 23 -10.03 -13.54 -3.92
CA GLU A 23 -10.13 -14.92 -3.41
C GLU A 23 -10.61 -14.99 -1.96
N THR A 24 -10.19 -14.03 -1.13
CA THR A 24 -10.52 -14.01 0.31
C THR A 24 -11.87 -13.36 0.62
N GLN A 25 -12.39 -12.53 -0.28
CA GLN A 25 -13.57 -11.68 -0.07
C GLN A 25 -13.49 -10.86 1.23
N ALA A 26 -12.28 -10.49 1.66
CA ALA A 26 -12.08 -9.78 2.90
C ALA A 26 -12.53 -8.31 2.78
N ASP A 27 -13.34 -7.84 3.74
CA ASP A 27 -13.74 -6.43 3.81
C ASP A 27 -12.57 -5.52 4.22
N VAL A 28 -11.58 -6.06 4.93
CA VAL A 28 -10.41 -5.32 5.45
C VAL A 28 -9.13 -6.13 5.23
N ALA A 29 -8.11 -5.47 4.68
CA ALA A 29 -6.77 -5.98 4.52
C ALA A 29 -5.77 -5.17 5.36
N LEU A 30 -5.01 -5.84 6.21
CA LEU A 30 -3.99 -5.22 7.05
C LEU A 30 -2.66 -5.23 6.30
N CYS A 31 -2.08 -4.06 6.07
CA CYS A 31 -0.81 -3.88 5.38
C CYS A 31 0.26 -3.44 6.38
N GLU A 32 1.10 -4.38 6.80
CA GLU A 32 2.21 -4.09 7.70
C GLU A 32 3.39 -3.48 6.92
N VAL A 33 3.80 -2.29 7.35
CA VAL A 33 4.87 -1.50 6.70
C VAL A 33 6.05 -1.24 7.64
N VAL A 34 6.14 -1.97 8.76
CA VAL A 34 7.21 -1.82 9.77
C VAL A 34 8.62 -2.00 9.19
N ASN A 35 8.76 -2.82 8.14
CA ASN A 35 10.04 -3.10 7.49
C ASN A 35 10.44 -2.06 6.43
N VAL A 36 9.65 -0.99 6.25
CA VAL A 36 9.98 0.12 5.35
C VAL A 36 10.83 1.14 6.13
N GLU A 37 12.14 0.89 6.18
CA GLU A 37 13.09 1.76 6.91
C GLU A 37 13.23 3.14 6.25
N VAL A 38 13.24 3.21 4.93
CA VAL A 38 13.35 4.46 4.16
C VAL A 38 12.24 4.51 3.10
N PRO A 39 11.10 5.13 3.40
CA PRO A 39 10.03 5.29 2.43
C PRO A 39 10.44 6.27 1.33
N ASP A 40 10.18 5.89 0.10
CA ASP A 40 10.41 6.69 -1.10
C ASP A 40 9.11 6.85 -1.90
N VAL A 41 9.20 7.58 -3.01
CA VAL A 41 8.05 7.84 -3.89
C VAL A 41 7.51 6.53 -4.49
N VAL A 42 8.37 5.53 -4.72
CA VAL A 42 7.97 4.23 -5.27
C VAL A 42 7.14 3.45 -4.26
N THR A 43 7.53 3.49 -2.99
CA THR A 43 6.79 2.90 -1.87
C THR A 43 5.40 3.53 -1.76
N VAL A 44 5.31 4.86 -1.83
CA VAL A 44 4.02 5.57 -1.78
C VAL A 44 3.16 5.26 -3.01
N GLU A 45 3.74 5.20 -4.21
CA GLU A 45 3.02 4.78 -5.42
C GLU A 45 2.45 3.36 -5.29
N ALA A 46 3.24 2.44 -4.72
CA ALA A 46 2.80 1.07 -4.48
C ALA A 46 1.60 1.02 -3.52
N LEU A 47 1.67 1.75 -2.40
CA LEU A 47 0.58 1.84 -1.42
C LEU A 47 -0.68 2.49 -1.99
N ALA A 48 -0.54 3.54 -2.80
CA ALA A 48 -1.67 4.19 -3.46
C ALA A 48 -2.39 3.23 -4.43
N ARG A 49 -1.62 2.51 -5.26
CA ARG A 49 -2.18 1.54 -6.21
C ARG A 49 -2.82 0.35 -5.49
N LEU A 50 -2.24 -0.08 -4.38
CA LEU A 50 -2.82 -1.10 -3.51
C LEU A 50 -4.19 -0.67 -2.98
N HIS A 51 -4.30 0.53 -2.39
CA HIS A 51 -5.57 1.07 -1.89
C HIS A 51 -6.61 1.17 -3.00
N LEU A 52 -6.22 1.66 -4.19
CA LEU A 52 -7.11 1.74 -5.34
C LEU A 52 -7.60 0.37 -5.82
N GLY A 53 -6.72 -0.64 -5.81
CA GLY A 53 -7.07 -2.02 -6.15
C GLY A 53 -8.07 -2.62 -5.15
N ALA A 54 -7.82 -2.42 -3.86
CA ALA A 54 -8.71 -2.88 -2.80
C ALA A 54 -10.09 -2.19 -2.85
N GLN A 55 -10.13 -0.88 -3.05
CA GLN A 55 -11.38 -0.12 -3.16
C GLN A 55 -12.27 -0.62 -4.30
N ARG A 56 -11.68 -1.00 -5.44
CA ARG A 56 -12.42 -1.62 -6.56
C ARG A 56 -13.08 -2.94 -6.17
N GLN A 57 -12.48 -3.66 -5.24
CA GLN A 57 -12.99 -4.91 -4.68
C GLN A 57 -13.81 -4.72 -3.39
N ARG A 58 -14.20 -3.48 -3.06
CA ARG A 58 -14.91 -3.11 -1.81
C ARG A 58 -14.15 -3.47 -0.53
N CYS A 59 -12.83 -3.67 -0.63
CA CYS A 59 -11.95 -3.93 0.49
C CYS A 59 -11.28 -2.63 0.95
N ARG A 60 -11.16 -2.43 2.26
CA ARG A 60 -10.38 -1.34 2.87
C ARG A 60 -8.98 -1.83 3.24
N VAL A 61 -7.97 -1.02 2.98
CA VAL A 61 -6.59 -1.31 3.41
C VAL A 61 -6.28 -0.46 4.63
N LEU A 62 -5.75 -1.07 5.69
CA LEU A 62 -5.29 -0.35 6.87
C LEU A 62 -3.79 -0.56 7.01
N LEU A 63 -3.03 0.54 7.07
CA LEU A 63 -1.60 0.47 7.33
C LEU A 63 -1.35 0.21 8.81
N LEU A 64 -0.53 -0.80 9.09
CA LEU A 64 -0.06 -1.11 10.43
C LEU A 64 1.40 -0.71 10.59
N ASN A 65 1.71 -0.10 11.74
CA ASN A 65 3.07 0.28 12.11
C ASN A 65 3.75 1.19 11.06
N ALA A 66 2.98 2.09 10.44
CA ALA A 66 3.51 3.10 9.53
C ALA A 66 4.43 4.06 10.28
N SER A 67 5.66 4.20 9.78
CA SER A 67 6.60 5.18 10.33
C SER A 67 6.10 6.60 10.07
N GLU A 68 6.41 7.54 10.98
CA GLU A 68 6.05 8.96 10.81
C GLU A 68 6.56 9.50 9.47
N ARG A 69 7.78 9.10 9.08
CA ARG A 69 8.39 9.49 7.80
C ARG A 69 7.56 9.05 6.58
N LEU A 70 6.93 7.88 6.64
CA LEU A 70 6.04 7.40 5.58
C LEU A 70 4.76 8.23 5.55
N LEU A 71 4.17 8.50 6.72
CA LEU A 71 2.96 9.32 6.82
C LEU A 71 3.20 10.75 6.33
N ASP A 72 4.33 11.35 6.68
CA ASP A 72 4.75 12.68 6.22
C ASP A 72 4.92 12.71 4.70
N LEU A 73 5.55 11.68 4.12
CA LEU A 73 5.72 11.61 2.67
C LEU A 73 4.37 11.43 1.95
N VAL A 74 3.49 10.59 2.49
CA VAL A 74 2.12 10.42 1.98
C VAL A 74 1.34 11.73 2.04
N ALA A 75 1.43 12.46 3.15
CA ALA A 75 0.79 13.77 3.31
C ALA A 75 1.38 14.81 2.36
N PHE A 76 2.70 14.86 2.23
CA PHE A 76 3.42 15.73 1.30
C PHE A 76 3.01 15.50 -0.16
N MET A 77 2.77 14.24 -0.53
CA MET A 77 2.29 13.87 -1.86
C MET A 77 0.78 14.08 -2.06
N GLY A 78 0.05 14.57 -1.05
CA GLY A 78 -1.40 14.80 -1.12
C GLY A 78 -2.23 13.52 -1.10
N LEU A 79 -1.65 12.39 -0.67
CA LEU A 79 -2.27 11.06 -0.69
C LEU A 79 -2.81 10.61 0.67
N GLY A 80 -2.77 11.48 1.69
CA GLY A 80 -3.27 11.19 3.04
C GLY A 80 -4.70 10.64 3.04
N ASN A 81 -5.61 11.25 2.28
CA ASN A 81 -7.01 10.81 2.22
C ASN A 81 -7.24 9.51 1.46
N VAL A 82 -6.23 9.02 0.72
CA VAL A 82 -6.28 7.77 -0.05
C VAL A 82 -5.67 6.62 0.74
N ILE A 83 -4.61 6.89 1.51
CA ILE A 83 -3.76 5.89 2.17
C ILE A 83 -3.98 5.82 3.69
N ALA A 84 -4.49 6.88 4.32
CA ALA A 84 -4.72 6.95 5.77
C ALA A 84 -6.22 6.87 6.18
N GLY A 85 -7.12 6.56 5.24
CA GLY A 85 -8.59 6.51 5.45
C GLY A 85 -9.19 5.12 5.58
#